data_AF-A0A183HZ81-F1
#
_entry.id   AF-A0A183HZ81-F1
#
_cell.length_a   1.000
_cell.length_b   1.000
_cell.length_c   1.000
_cell.angle_alpha   90.00
_cell.angle_beta   90.00
_cell.angle_gamma   90.00
#
_symmetry.space_group_name_H-M   'P 1'
#
loop_
_entity.id
_entity.type
_entity.pdbx_description
1 polymer ?
#
loop_
_entity_poly.entity_id
_entity_poly.type
_entity_poly.pdbx_seq_one_letter_code
_entity_poly.pdbx_strand_id
1 'polypeptide(L)'
;MGVKSQNTNNEFWSLYSFADRIDIQLMITGLILALIQAILLPFVWLVMGDFVTVSIVREQYKLEKEKHFELFNSSKTDGLSSNNSFDPFNLTEFLDALTRQSQMDAQFEYSATPAFVIMLSLSVATFIAAFFQRLAWEVSGIRQVFRVKKAYIRKLLHMDVAWLESRHSGQVASMLHE
;
A
#
# COMPACT_ATOMS: atom_id res chain seq x y z
N MET A 1 -21.54 49.69 -15.67
CA MET A 1 -21.72 48.24 -15.89
C MET A 1 -21.50 47.51 -14.58
N GLY A 2 -22.55 46.95 -13.98
CA GLY A 2 -22.42 46.18 -12.74
C GLY A 2 -21.74 44.84 -13.01
N VAL A 3 -20.59 44.62 -12.36
CA VAL A 3 -19.95 43.32 -12.29
C VAL A 3 -20.87 42.42 -11.47
N LYS A 4 -21.71 41.62 -12.14
CA LYS A 4 -22.42 40.52 -11.49
C LYS A 4 -21.34 39.57 -10.97
N SER A 5 -21.21 39.52 -9.65
CA SER A 5 -20.49 38.46 -8.92
C SER A 5 -20.96 37.11 -9.47
N GLN A 6 -20.12 36.46 -10.27
CA GLN A 6 -20.36 35.11 -10.72
C GLN A 6 -20.17 34.19 -9.53
N ASN A 7 -21.21 33.40 -9.25
CA ASN A 7 -21.21 32.43 -8.16
C ASN A 7 -20.23 31.31 -8.55
N THR A 8 -18.98 31.35 -8.05
CA THR A 8 -17.88 30.44 -8.42
C THR A 8 -18.22 28.96 -8.22
N ASN A 9 -19.15 28.65 -7.31
CA ASN A 9 -19.69 27.31 -7.11
C ASN A 9 -20.34 26.73 -8.38
N ASN A 10 -20.94 27.58 -9.22
CA ASN A 10 -21.59 27.14 -10.45
C ASN A 10 -20.58 26.90 -11.57
N GLU A 11 -19.38 27.49 -11.49
CA GLU A 11 -18.34 27.38 -12.52
C GLU A 11 -17.67 25.99 -12.50
N PHE A 12 -17.40 25.44 -11.31
CA PHE A 12 -16.83 24.08 -11.17
C PHE A 12 -17.76 22.99 -11.72
N TRP A 13 -19.06 23.07 -11.41
CA TRP A 13 -20.05 22.13 -11.92
C TRP A 13 -20.29 22.30 -13.42
N SER A 14 -20.21 23.53 -13.93
CA SER A 14 -20.31 23.81 -15.37
C SER A 14 -19.18 23.15 -16.16
N LEU A 15 -17.95 23.14 -15.62
CA LEU A 15 -16.80 22.48 -16.23
C LEU A 15 -17.00 20.96 -16.37
N TYR A 16 -17.62 20.33 -15.37
CA TYR A 16 -17.87 18.88 -15.36
C TYR A 16 -19.17 18.48 -16.08
N SER A 17 -20.11 19.42 -16.28
CA SER A 17 -21.34 19.18 -17.04
C SER A 17 -21.10 18.82 -18.51
N PHE A 18 -19.92 19.17 -19.04
CA PHE A 18 -19.51 18.82 -20.39
C PHE A 18 -18.87 17.44 -20.50
N ALA A 19 -18.69 16.69 -19.40
CA ALA A 19 -18.13 15.34 -19.40
C ALA A 19 -19.21 14.28 -19.71
N ASP A 20 -18.88 13.28 -20.54
CA ASP A 20 -19.81 12.19 -20.84
C ASP A 20 -20.03 11.29 -19.62
N ARG A 21 -21.19 10.63 -19.54
CA ARG A 21 -21.50 9.69 -18.44
C ARG A 21 -20.43 8.60 -18.28
N ILE A 22 -19.78 8.21 -19.38
CA ILE A 22 -18.70 7.21 -19.41
C ILE A 22 -17.41 7.76 -18.79
N ASP A 23 -17.06 9.02 -19.05
CA ASP A 23 -15.83 9.64 -18.52
C ASP A 23 -15.95 9.87 -17.00
N ILE A 24 -17.17 10.19 -16.53
CA ILE A 24 -17.50 10.29 -15.10
C ILE A 24 -17.39 8.93 -14.41
N GLN A 25 -17.90 7.86 -15.04
CA GLN A 25 -17.78 6.50 -14.52
C GLN A 25 -16.32 6.05 -14.43
N LEU A 26 -15.49 6.36 -15.44
CA LEU A 26 -14.05 6.07 -15.40
C LEU A 26 -13.34 6.80 -14.25
N MET A 27 -13.69 8.07 -14.01
CA MET A 27 -13.08 8.87 -12.95
C MET A 27 -13.46 8.35 -11.55
N ILE A 28 -14.73 8.00 -11.34
CA ILE A 28 -15.20 7.43 -10.06
C ILE A 28 -14.54 6.07 -9.82
N THR A 29 -14.43 5.23 -10.85
CA THR A 29 -13.76 3.93 -10.74
C THR A 29 -12.29 4.12 -10.36
N GLY A 30 -11.57 5.02 -11.03
CA GLY A 30 -10.18 5.35 -10.70
C GLY A 30 -10.01 5.93 -9.28
N LEU A 31 -10.99 6.65 -8.77
CA LEU A 31 -10.98 7.18 -7.40
C LEU A 31 -11.17 6.06 -6.37
N ILE A 32 -12.11 5.14 -6.59
CA ILE A 32 -12.35 4.01 -5.69
C ILE A 32 -11.10 3.12 -5.59
N LEU A 33 -10.47 2.79 -6.73
CA LEU A 33 -9.23 2.00 -6.71
C LEU A 33 -8.10 2.73 -5.99
N ALA A 34 -8.00 4.06 -6.13
CA ALA A 34 -7.01 4.86 -5.41
C ALA A 34 -7.19 4.83 -3.89
N LEU A 35 -8.44 4.90 -3.42
CA LEU A 35 -8.75 4.81 -1.99
C LEU A 35 -8.41 3.43 -1.43
N ILE A 36 -8.71 2.37 -2.17
CA ILE A 36 -8.32 1.01 -1.79
C ILE A 36 -6.80 0.93 -1.66
N GLN A 37 -6.06 1.43 -2.65
CA GLN A 37 -4.58 1.44 -2.65
C GLN A 37 -3.99 2.26 -1.50
N ALA A 38 -4.65 3.34 -1.09
CA ALA A 38 -4.20 4.16 0.05
C ALA A 38 -4.31 3.42 1.39
N ILE A 39 -5.36 2.62 1.58
CA ILE A 39 -5.60 1.85 2.81
C ILE A 39 -4.63 0.65 2.93
N LEU A 40 -4.06 0.19 1.82
CA LEU A 40 -3.14 -0.94 1.81
C LEU A 40 -1.82 -0.67 2.52
N LEU A 41 -1.32 0.57 2.52
CA LEU A 41 -0.07 0.94 3.20
C LEU A 41 -0.15 0.73 4.73
N PRO A 42 -1.13 1.27 5.46
CA PRO A 42 -1.26 1.02 6.90
C PRO A 42 -1.59 -0.45 7.21
N PHE A 43 -2.33 -1.14 6.33
CA PHE A 43 -2.63 -2.56 6.50
C PHE A 43 -1.37 -3.43 6.47
N VAL A 44 -0.47 -3.23 5.49
CA VAL A 44 0.80 -3.97 5.40
C VAL A 44 1.65 -3.75 6.65
N TRP A 45 1.67 -2.52 7.17
CA TRP A 45 2.42 -2.20 8.39
C TRP A 45 1.87 -2.92 9.63
N LEU A 46 0.54 -3.08 9.72
CA LEU A 46 -0.11 -3.84 10.80
C LEU A 46 0.30 -5.32 10.78
N VAL A 47 0.17 -5.98 9.61
CA VAL A 47 0.53 -7.40 9.48
C VAL A 47 2.03 -7.62 9.76
N MET A 48 2.88 -6.68 9.34
CA MET A 48 4.31 -6.73 9.67
C MET A 48 4.57 -6.55 11.16
N GLY A 49 3.80 -5.73 11.88
CA GLY A 49 3.93 -5.57 13.33
C GLY A 49 3.73 -6.88 14.09
N ASP A 50 2.71 -7.66 13.71
CA ASP A 50 2.43 -8.97 14.31
C ASP A 50 3.58 -9.95 14.03
N PHE A 51 4.08 -9.99 12.78
CA PHE A 51 5.19 -10.86 12.39
C PHE A 51 6.51 -10.52 13.11
N VAL A 52 6.81 -9.22 13.22
CA VAL A 52 8.01 -8.74 13.92
C VAL A 52 7.95 -9.10 15.41
N THR A 53 6.79 -8.97 16.04
CA THR A 53 6.61 -9.33 17.47
C THR A 53 6.92 -10.80 17.71
N VAL A 54 6.40 -11.70 16.87
CA VAL A 54 6.70 -13.14 16.96
C VAL A 54 8.18 -13.43 16.73
N SER A 55 8.81 -12.71 15.80
CA SER A 55 10.24 -12.87 15.49
C SER A 55 11.13 -12.46 16.68
N ILE A 56 10.80 -11.37 17.35
CA ILE A 56 11.50 -10.91 18.56
C ILE A 56 11.39 -11.96 19.66
N VAL A 57 10.17 -12.47 19.91
CA VAL A 57 9.94 -13.50 20.93
C VAL A 57 10.79 -14.74 20.64
N ARG A 58 10.86 -15.18 19.38
CA ARG A 58 11.70 -16.32 18.96
C ARG A 58 13.18 -16.11 19.28
N GLU A 59 13.72 -14.92 19.05
CA GLU A 59 15.11 -14.61 19.35
C GLU A 59 15.40 -14.68 20.85
N GLN A 60 14.49 -14.17 21.69
CA GLN A 60 14.63 -14.26 23.15
C GLN A 60 14.70 -15.71 23.62
N TYR A 61 13.84 -16.58 23.09
CA TYR A 61 13.85 -18.00 23.43
C TYR A 61 15.13 -18.73 22.99
N LYS A 62 15.68 -18.39 21.82
CA LYS A 62 16.96 -18.95 21.37
C LYS A 62 18.09 -18.59 22.33
N LEU A 63 18.16 -17.33 22.73
CA LEU A 63 19.18 -16.83 23.65
C LEU A 63 19.04 -17.45 25.04
N GLU A 64 17.81 -17.63 25.53
CA GLU A 64 17.55 -18.28 26.81
C GLU A 64 17.93 -19.76 26.77
N LYS A 65 17.59 -20.47 25.69
CA LYS A 65 17.99 -21.87 25.50
C LYS A 65 19.51 -22.06 25.46
N GLU A 66 20.23 -21.18 24.76
CA GLU A 66 21.70 -21.23 24.74
C GLU A 66 22.30 -21.06 26.14
N LYS A 67 21.79 -20.13 26.94
CA LYS A 67 22.23 -19.94 28.34
C LYS A 67 22.00 -21.19 29.19
N HIS A 68 20.82 -21.81 29.08
CA HIS A 68 20.53 -23.06 29.81
C HIS A 68 21.44 -24.21 29.35
N PHE A 69 21.78 -24.28 28.06
CA PHE A 69 22.69 -25.28 27.53
C PHE A 69 24.14 -25.07 28.00
N GLU A 70 24.61 -23.83 28.09
CA GLU A 70 25.93 -23.50 28.66
C GLU A 70 26.00 -23.83 30.16
N LEU A 71 24.97 -23.48 30.92
CA LEU A 71 24.87 -23.81 32.36
C LEU A 71 24.86 -25.32 32.59
N PHE A 72 24.15 -26.05 31.72
CA PHE A 72 24.13 -27.51 31.72
C PHE A 72 25.51 -28.10 31.38
N ASN A 73 26.25 -27.54 30.41
CA ASN A 73 27.60 -28.02 30.07
C ASN A 73 28.62 -27.77 31.20
N SER A 74 28.51 -26.65 31.94
CA SER A 74 29.31 -26.40 33.14
C SER A 74 29.03 -27.41 34.27
N SER A 75 27.77 -27.84 34.45
CA SER A 75 27.45 -28.88 35.44
C SER A 75 28.07 -30.24 35.11
N LYS A 76 28.31 -30.50 33.82
CA LYS A 76 28.96 -31.72 33.33
C LYS A 76 30.46 -31.75 33.63
N THR A 77 31.12 -30.59 33.73
CA THR A 77 32.54 -30.51 34.10
C THR A 77 32.77 -30.65 35.60
N ASP A 78 31.81 -30.26 36.44
CA ASP A 78 31.89 -30.44 37.91
C ASP A 78 31.47 -31.85 38.37
N GLY A 79 30.70 -32.58 37.55
CA GLY A 79 30.26 -33.96 37.82
C GLY A 79 31.30 -35.07 37.61
N LEU A 80 32.55 -34.74 37.24
CA LEU A 80 33.63 -35.74 37.15
C LEU A 80 34.39 -35.95 38.47
N SER A 81 33.91 -35.36 39.57
CA SER A 81 34.44 -35.58 40.91
C SER A 81 33.34 -35.89 41.92
N SER A 82 33.39 -37.12 42.42
CA SER A 82 32.93 -37.55 43.75
C SER A 82 31.47 -37.99 43.95
N ASN A 83 31.34 -39.33 43.98
CA ASN A 83 30.54 -40.16 44.91
C ASN A 83 29.01 -40.17 44.83
N ASN A 84 28.49 -41.21 44.15
CA ASN A 84 27.43 -42.16 44.54
C ASN A 84 26.17 -41.67 45.28
N SER A 85 25.70 -40.46 45.02
CA SER A 85 24.26 -40.18 45.05
C SER A 85 23.81 -40.16 43.60
N PHE A 86 23.13 -41.22 43.16
CA PHE A 86 22.45 -41.24 41.87
C PHE A 86 21.25 -40.28 41.97
N ASP A 87 21.53 -38.99 41.82
CA ASP A 87 20.50 -38.03 41.45
C ASP A 87 20.09 -38.43 40.04
N PRO A 88 18.83 -38.85 39.80
CA PRO A 88 18.35 -39.10 38.45
C PRO A 88 18.43 -37.75 37.76
N PHE A 89 19.50 -37.58 37.00
CA PHE A 89 19.75 -36.55 36.02
C PHE A 89 18.42 -35.96 35.53
N ASN A 90 18.28 -34.63 35.53
CA ASN A 90 17.13 -33.83 35.04
C ASN A 90 16.88 -34.05 33.52
N LEU A 91 16.76 -35.30 33.08
CA LEU A 91 16.46 -35.73 31.72
C LEU A 91 15.06 -35.28 31.33
N THR A 92 14.17 -35.23 32.32
CA THR A 92 12.83 -34.65 32.22
C THR A 92 12.88 -33.17 31.82
N GLU A 93 13.76 -32.36 32.40
CA GLU A 93 13.89 -30.95 32.00
C GLU A 93 14.45 -30.81 30.57
N PHE A 94 15.39 -31.66 30.17
CA PHE A 94 15.93 -31.67 28.81
C PHE A 94 14.89 -32.13 27.77
N LEU A 95 14.12 -33.19 28.07
CA LEU A 95 13.03 -33.66 27.21
C LEU A 95 11.88 -32.64 27.15
N ASP A 96 11.56 -31.95 28.24
CA ASP A 96 10.61 -30.83 28.25
C ASP A 96 11.12 -29.65 27.41
N ALA A 97 12.42 -29.34 27.46
CA ALA A 97 13.02 -28.29 26.63
C ALA A 97 12.99 -28.64 25.13
N LEU A 98 13.24 -29.90 24.76
CA LEU A 98 13.10 -30.37 23.37
C LEU A 98 11.64 -30.38 22.91
N THR A 99 10.71 -30.76 23.79
CA THR A 99 9.27 -30.80 23.48
C THR A 99 8.70 -29.38 23.33
N ARG A 100 9.10 -28.44 24.19
CA ARG A 100 8.75 -27.01 24.08
C ARG A 100 9.32 -26.36 22.81
N GLN A 101 10.55 -26.70 22.43
CA GLN A 101 11.13 -26.25 21.17
C GLN A 101 10.26 -26.68 19.97
N SER A 102 9.90 -27.98 19.92
CA SER A 102 9.07 -28.53 18.84
C SER A 102 7.67 -27.92 18.80
N GLN A 103 7.04 -27.66 19.96
CA GLN A 103 5.73 -27.00 20.02
C GLN A 103 5.79 -25.55 19.50
N MET A 104 6.86 -24.82 19.82
CA MET A 104 7.04 -23.43 19.39
C MET A 104 7.27 -23.34 17.88
N ASP A 105 8.06 -24.24 17.29
CA ASP A 105 8.30 -24.27 15.84
C ASP A 105 7.00 -24.60 15.07
N ALA A 106 6.16 -25.50 15.57
CA ALA A 106 4.86 -25.83 14.97
C ALA A 106 3.82 -24.69 15.09
N GLN A 107 3.77 -24.00 16.23
CA GLN A 107 2.92 -22.82 16.40
C GLN A 107 3.35 -21.65 15.49
N PHE A 108 4.65 -21.53 15.21
CA PHE A 108 5.20 -20.53 14.30
C PHE A 108 4.83 -20.84 12.85
N GLU A 109 4.99 -22.09 12.40
CA GLU A 109 4.61 -22.49 11.06
C GLU A 109 3.12 -22.23 10.80
N TYR A 110 2.27 -22.53 11.78
CA TYR A 110 0.83 -22.25 11.71
C TYR A 110 0.49 -20.75 11.72
N SER A 111 1.27 -19.92 12.43
CA SER A 111 1.01 -18.47 12.55
C SER A 111 1.64 -17.63 11.43
N ALA A 112 2.76 -18.07 10.86
CA ALA A 112 3.49 -17.34 9.83
C ALA A 112 2.93 -17.61 8.42
N THR A 113 2.52 -18.84 8.13
CA THR A 113 1.93 -19.22 6.83
C THR A 113 0.72 -18.36 6.41
N PRO A 114 -0.28 -18.06 7.25
CA PRO A 114 -1.41 -17.23 6.83
C PRO A 114 -0.99 -15.79 6.53
N ALA A 115 -0.05 -15.21 7.28
CA ALA A 115 0.46 -13.86 7.04
C ALA A 115 1.13 -13.77 5.66
N PHE A 116 1.96 -14.76 5.29
CA PHE A 116 2.60 -14.80 3.98
C PHE A 116 1.61 -14.95 2.83
N VAL A 117 0.60 -15.82 2.97
CA VAL A 117 -0.43 -16.01 1.94
C VAL A 117 -1.26 -14.73 1.74
N ILE A 118 -1.62 -14.04 2.84
CA ILE A 118 -2.32 -12.76 2.76
C ILE A 118 -1.45 -11.71 2.06
N MET A 119 -0.18 -11.55 2.45
CA MET A 119 0.73 -10.59 1.81
C MET A 119 0.94 -10.88 0.31
N LEU A 120 1.13 -12.15 -0.06
CA LEU A 120 1.34 -12.56 -1.46
C LEU A 120 0.09 -12.27 -2.31
N SER A 121 -1.08 -12.68 -1.82
CA SER A 121 -2.35 -12.43 -2.53
C SER A 121 -2.64 -10.92 -2.67
N LEU A 122 -2.30 -10.14 -1.63
CA LEU A 122 -2.42 -8.69 -1.63
C LEU A 122 -1.53 -8.03 -2.69
N SER A 123 -0.27 -8.46 -2.83
CA SER A 123 0.64 -7.92 -3.84
C SER A 123 0.14 -8.15 -5.26
N VAL A 124 -0.35 -9.35 -5.56
CA VAL A 124 -0.89 -9.66 -6.90
C VAL A 124 -2.15 -8.84 -7.19
N ALA A 125 -3.06 -8.74 -6.22
CA ALA A 125 -4.30 -7.98 -6.38
C ALA A 125 -4.03 -6.47 -6.56
N THR A 126 -3.11 -5.91 -5.76
CA THR A 126 -2.75 -4.49 -5.81
C THR A 126 -2.00 -4.10 -7.08
N PHE A 127 -1.16 -4.98 -7.60
CA PHE A 127 -0.49 -4.74 -8.88
C PHE A 127 -1.51 -4.58 -10.02
N ILE A 128 -2.48 -5.49 -10.10
CA ILE A 128 -3.54 -5.44 -11.10
C ILE A 128 -4.41 -4.19 -10.90
N ALA A 129 -4.84 -3.92 -9.67
CA ALA A 129 -5.66 -2.75 -9.35
C ALA A 129 -4.96 -1.43 -9.68
N ALA A 130 -3.69 -1.27 -9.31
CA ALA A 130 -2.92 -0.06 -9.59
C ALA A 130 -2.74 0.20 -11.09
N PHE A 131 -2.57 -0.86 -11.89
CA PHE A 131 -2.50 -0.75 -13.35
C PHE A 131 -3.81 -0.21 -13.93
N PHE A 132 -4.95 -0.80 -13.58
CA PHE A 132 -6.25 -0.33 -14.06
C PHE A 132 -6.61 1.06 -13.54
N GLN A 133 -6.26 1.37 -12.29
CA GLN A 133 -6.42 2.71 -11.74
C GLN A 133 -5.67 3.72 -12.60
N ARG A 134 -4.38 3.49 -12.87
CA ARG A 134 -3.56 4.43 -13.65
C ARG A 134 -4.11 4.62 -15.06
N LEU A 135 -4.48 3.53 -15.72
CA LEU A 135 -5.13 3.58 -17.04
C LEU A 135 -6.44 4.38 -17.02
N ALA A 136 -7.27 4.22 -15.99
CA ALA A 136 -8.54 4.93 -15.89
C ALA A 136 -8.34 6.46 -15.82
N TRP A 137 -7.35 6.92 -15.06
CA TRP A 137 -7.01 8.34 -14.95
C TRP A 137 -6.42 8.90 -16.25
N GLU A 138 -5.56 8.15 -16.93
CA GLU A 138 -4.95 8.58 -18.19
C GLU A 138 -5.97 8.65 -19.33
N VAL A 139 -6.85 7.66 -19.44
CA VAL A 139 -7.92 7.64 -20.45
C VAL A 139 -8.95 8.74 -20.19
N SER A 140 -9.31 9.01 -18.93
CA SER A 140 -10.20 10.13 -18.60
C SER A 140 -9.55 11.47 -18.96
N GLY A 141 -8.27 11.66 -18.58
CA GLY A 141 -7.53 12.89 -18.88
C GLY A 141 -7.44 13.19 -20.37
N ILE A 142 -7.12 12.19 -21.20
CA ILE A 142 -6.97 12.41 -22.65
C ILE A 142 -8.29 12.82 -23.31
N ARG A 143 -9.40 12.17 -22.93
CA ARG A 143 -10.73 12.48 -23.46
C ARG A 143 -11.19 13.89 -23.08
N GLN A 144 -10.92 14.30 -21.84
CA GLN A 144 -11.26 15.63 -21.35
C GLN A 144 -10.46 16.71 -22.11
N VAL A 145 -9.15 16.51 -22.31
CA VAL A 145 -8.29 17.46 -23.04
C VAL A 145 -8.77 17.63 -24.49
N PHE A 146 -9.06 16.54 -25.21
CA PHE A 146 -9.58 16.63 -26.59
C PHE A 146 -10.91 17.39 -26.68
N ARG A 147 -11.80 17.18 -25.71
CA ARG A 147 -13.12 17.85 -25.67
C ARG A 147 -12.97 19.35 -25.43
N VAL A 148 -12.13 19.74 -24.46
CA VAL A 148 -11.83 21.14 -24.16
C VAL A 148 -11.20 21.83 -25.37
N LYS A 149 -10.19 21.22 -26.01
CA LYS A 149 -9.55 21.77 -27.22
C LYS A 149 -10.54 21.96 -28.37
N LYS A 150 -11.44 20.98 -28.60
CA LYS A 150 -12.48 21.09 -29.63
C LYS A 150 -13.49 22.20 -29.34
N ALA A 151 -13.92 22.35 -28.08
CA ALA A 151 -14.84 23.41 -27.68
C ALA A 151 -14.19 24.79 -27.81
N TYR A 152 -12.92 24.92 -27.42
CA TYR A 152 -12.13 26.15 -27.53
C TYR A 152 -11.99 26.60 -28.98
N ILE A 153 -11.53 25.73 -29.89
CA ILE A 153 -11.36 26.06 -31.32
C ILE A 153 -12.69 26.48 -31.96
N ARG A 154 -13.78 25.76 -31.63
CA ARG A 154 -15.12 26.11 -32.15
C ARG A 154 -15.55 27.51 -31.74
N LYS A 155 -15.27 27.91 -30.49
CA LYS A 155 -15.61 29.24 -29.98
C LYS A 155 -14.71 30.31 -30.56
N LEU A 156 -13.42 30.03 -30.71
CA LEU A 156 -12.46 30.90 -31.37
C LEU A 156 -12.92 31.27 -32.79
N LEU A 157 -13.39 30.28 -33.56
CA LEU A 157 -13.78 30.47 -34.95
C LEU A 157 -15.08 31.28 -35.14
N HIS A 158 -15.91 31.40 -34.11
CA HIS A 158 -17.18 32.16 -34.17
C HIS A 158 -17.05 33.58 -33.59
N MET A 159 -15.85 34.02 -33.23
CA MET A 159 -15.64 35.33 -32.62
C MET A 159 -15.38 36.42 -33.66
N ASP A 160 -15.79 37.65 -33.37
CA ASP A 160 -15.68 38.77 -34.32
C ASP A 160 -14.23 39.04 -34.73
N VAL A 161 -14.02 39.37 -36.01
CA VAL A 161 -12.70 39.70 -36.57
C VAL A 161 -12.03 40.85 -35.80
N ALA A 162 -12.80 41.84 -35.35
CA ALA A 162 -12.29 42.94 -34.53
C ALA A 162 -11.74 42.48 -33.16
N TRP A 163 -12.30 41.40 -32.59
CA TRP A 163 -11.77 40.81 -31.37
C TRP A 163 -10.47 40.04 -31.63
N LEU A 164 -10.41 39.29 -32.74
CA LEU A 164 -9.22 38.54 -33.15
C LEU A 164 -8.05 39.46 -33.51
N GLU A 165 -8.33 40.59 -34.14
CA GLU A 165 -7.32 41.60 -34.52
C GLU A 165 -6.77 42.36 -33.30
N SER A 166 -7.55 42.49 -32.23
CA SER A 166 -7.10 43.09 -30.96
C SER A 166 -6.12 42.23 -30.16
N ARG A 167 -6.03 40.93 -30.46
CA ARG A 167 -5.09 39.97 -29.85
C ARG A 167 -3.96 39.71 -30.83
N HIS A 168 -2.71 39.99 -30.43
CA HIS A 168 -1.53 39.69 -31.25
C HIS A 168 -1.60 38.20 -31.69
N SER A 169 -1.65 37.93 -33.00
CA SER A 169 -1.98 36.61 -33.56
C SER A 169 -1.10 35.46 -33.06
N GLY A 170 0.11 35.76 -32.58
CA GLY A 170 1.01 34.79 -31.94
C GLY A 170 0.60 34.30 -30.54
N GLN A 171 -0.12 35.11 -29.76
CA GLN A 171 -0.50 34.78 -28.37
C GLN A 171 -1.68 33.79 -28.29
N VAL A 172 -2.59 33.83 -29.28
CA VAL A 172 -3.75 32.93 -29.31
C VAL A 172 -3.34 31.56 -29.84
N ALA A 173 -2.43 31.52 -30.82
CA ALA A 173 -1.85 30.28 -31.32
C ALA A 173 -0.99 29.57 -30.26
N SER A 174 -0.24 30.31 -29.44
CA SER A 174 0.53 29.70 -28.34
C SER A 174 -0.36 29.10 -27.25
N MET A 175 -1.45 29.79 -26.87
CA MET A 175 -2.43 29.28 -25.90
C MET A 175 -3.21 28.03 -26.37
N LEU A 176 -3.20 27.72 -27.66
CA LEU A 176 -3.83 26.52 -28.20
C LEU A 176 -2.93 25.27 -28.07
N HIS A 177 -1.62 25.50 -28.13
CA HIS A 177 -0.61 24.45 -28.17
C HIS A 177 -0.12 24.08 -26.77
N GLU A 178 -0.01 25.06 -25.86
CA GLU A 178 0.13 24.83 -24.41
C GLU A 178 -1.12 24.18 -23.81
#